data_AF-A0A409X117-F1
#
_entry.id   AF-A0A409X117-F1
#
_cell.length_a   1.000
_cell.length_b   1.000
_cell.length_c   1.000
_cell.angle_alpha   90.00
_cell.angle_beta   90.00
_cell.angle_gamma   90.00
#
_symmetry.space_group_name_H-M   'P 1'
#
loop_
_entity.id
_entity.type
_entity.pdbx_description
1 polymer ?
#
loop_
_entity_poly.entity_id
_entity_poly.type
_entity_poly.pdbx_seq_one_letter_code
_entity_poly.pdbx_strand_id
1 'polypeptide(L)'
;MSATLTTPDLPSYTPAPPTAAKLDYADLPIIDLSLSNTLEGRMQLSRQVHDAMRDQGFFYIINHGLDIIQTNRAFDIADVVFSQLNDEEKQAYAGNIKATGSYQGFKLRQYWHIDGGVRDQIEHYNINRDVTKKPHPPALHPFLPEIEAFTRHNHESVLHPILSREEHGYRTRTRGNPYPSTRG
;
A
#
# COMPACT_ATOMS: atom_id res chain seq x y z
N MET A 1 -12.28 22.01 19.25
CA MET A 1 -12.11 23.03 18.19
C MET A 1 -11.37 22.36 17.04
N SER A 2 -12.07 21.99 15.97
CA SER A 2 -11.42 21.39 14.80
C SER A 2 -10.79 22.53 13.99
N ALA A 3 -9.45 22.60 13.98
CA ALA A 3 -8.76 23.45 13.03
C ALA A 3 -9.05 22.90 11.63
N THR A 4 -9.72 23.70 10.79
CA THR A 4 -9.74 23.50 9.34
C THR A 4 -8.30 23.64 8.85
N LEU A 5 -7.63 22.50 8.66
CA LEU A 5 -6.31 22.45 8.03
C LEU A 5 -6.50 22.94 6.59
N THR A 6 -6.03 24.16 6.32
CA THR A 6 -5.93 24.67 4.95
C THR A 6 -4.97 23.76 4.20
N THR A 7 -5.51 22.99 3.25
CA THR A 7 -4.73 22.08 2.42
C THR A 7 -3.82 22.91 1.50
N PRO A 8 -2.49 22.67 1.45
CA PRO A 8 -1.61 23.46 0.60
C PRO A 8 -1.97 23.26 -0.87
N ASP A 9 -1.97 24.34 -1.64
CA ASP A 9 -2.24 24.29 -3.08
C ASP A 9 -1.15 23.49 -3.82
N LEU A 10 -1.53 22.72 -4.83
CA LEU A 10 -0.62 21.88 -5.58
C LEU A 10 -1.14 21.65 -7.01
N PRO A 11 -0.26 21.70 -8.04
CA PRO A 11 -0.65 21.37 -9.41
C PRO A 11 -1.16 19.93 -9.50
N SER A 12 -2.21 19.71 -10.30
CA SER A 12 -2.74 18.37 -10.53
C SER A 12 -1.82 17.54 -11.43
N TYR A 13 -1.49 16.33 -10.98
CA TYR A 13 -0.79 15.33 -11.77
C TYR A 13 -1.67 14.86 -12.93
N THR A 14 -1.12 14.85 -14.15
CA THR A 14 -1.82 14.36 -15.34
C THR A 14 -1.30 12.96 -15.68
N PRO A 15 -2.11 11.90 -15.50
CA PRO A 15 -1.70 10.56 -15.88
C PRO A 15 -1.57 10.42 -17.39
N ALA A 16 -0.75 9.45 -17.83
CA ALA A 16 -0.66 9.09 -19.23
C ALA A 16 -2.03 8.63 -19.77
N PRO A 17 -2.36 8.91 -21.04
CA PRO A 17 -3.62 8.48 -21.62
C PRO A 17 -3.72 6.95 -21.64
N PRO A 18 -4.93 6.38 -21.49
CA PRO A 18 -5.14 4.96 -21.62
C PRO A 18 -4.66 4.43 -22.98
N THR A 19 -4.25 3.16 -23.00
CA THR A 19 -3.87 2.51 -24.26
C THR A 19 -5.05 2.44 -25.23
N ALA A 20 -4.80 2.70 -26.51
CA ALA A 20 -5.78 2.51 -27.58
C ALA A 20 -5.79 1.06 -28.12
N ALA A 21 -4.87 0.22 -27.65
CA ALA A 21 -4.81 -1.18 -28.06
C ALA A 21 -6.00 -1.96 -27.48
N LYS A 22 -6.59 -2.83 -28.30
CA LYS A 22 -7.56 -3.82 -27.84
C LYS A 22 -6.79 -5.00 -27.28
N LEU A 23 -6.85 -5.17 -25.96
CA LEU A 23 -6.14 -6.22 -25.23
C LEU A 23 -7.16 -7.08 -24.50
N ASP A 24 -6.89 -8.37 -24.45
CA ASP A 24 -7.63 -9.30 -23.58
C ASP A 24 -7.08 -9.14 -22.16
N TYR A 25 -7.81 -8.41 -21.31
CA TYR A 25 -7.43 -8.19 -19.93
C TYR A 25 -7.66 -9.44 -19.09
N ALA A 26 -6.83 -9.63 -18.06
CA ALA A 26 -7.05 -10.68 -17.08
C ALA A 26 -8.33 -10.40 -16.29
N ASP A 27 -9.18 -11.42 -16.13
CA ASP A 27 -10.39 -11.35 -15.31
C ASP A 27 -10.01 -11.57 -13.84
N LEU A 28 -9.65 -10.48 -13.16
CA LEU A 28 -9.24 -10.51 -11.76
C LEU A 28 -10.46 -10.35 -10.84
N PRO A 29 -10.56 -11.13 -9.75
CA PRO A 29 -11.64 -10.98 -8.77
C PRO A 29 -11.72 -9.55 -8.23
N ILE A 30 -12.95 -9.08 -7.97
CA ILE A 30 -13.22 -7.78 -7.35
C ILE A 30 -13.71 -8.03 -5.92
N ILE A 31 -12.99 -7.48 -4.94
CA ILE A 31 -13.31 -7.55 -3.52
C ILE A 31 -13.98 -6.24 -3.09
N ASP A 32 -15.19 -6.34 -2.54
CA ASP A 32 -15.94 -5.19 -2.04
C ASP A 32 -15.76 -5.03 -0.52
N LEU A 33 -15.04 -4.00 -0.08
CA LEU A 33 -14.81 -3.78 1.35
C LEU A 33 -16.05 -3.30 2.10
N SER A 34 -17.13 -2.88 1.43
CA SER A 34 -18.37 -2.50 2.12
C SER A 34 -18.98 -3.68 2.90
N LEU A 35 -18.64 -4.93 2.53
CA LEU A 35 -19.05 -6.16 3.21
C LEU A 35 -18.41 -6.32 4.60
N SER A 36 -17.31 -5.62 4.91
CA SER A 36 -16.59 -5.82 6.18
C SER A 36 -17.37 -5.36 7.42
N ASN A 37 -18.49 -4.66 7.22
CA ASN A 37 -19.32 -4.10 8.29
C ASN A 37 -20.11 -5.15 9.09
N THR A 38 -20.29 -6.37 8.55
CA THR A 38 -21.00 -7.47 9.23
C THR A 38 -20.09 -8.68 9.42
N LEU A 39 -20.41 -9.54 10.38
CA LEU A 39 -19.66 -10.77 10.59
C LEU A 39 -19.72 -11.70 9.37
N GLU A 40 -20.92 -11.91 8.82
CA GLU A 40 -21.11 -12.73 7.62
C GLU A 40 -20.36 -12.17 6.41
N GLY A 41 -20.40 -10.85 6.22
CA GLY A 41 -19.69 -10.18 5.14
C GLY A 41 -18.17 -10.27 5.30
N ARG A 42 -17.61 -10.18 6.52
CA ARG A 42 -16.19 -10.44 6.76
C ARG A 42 -15.80 -11.89 6.46
N MET A 43 -16.63 -12.86 6.81
CA MET A 43 -16.38 -14.27 6.48
C MET A 43 -16.39 -14.51 4.97
N GLN A 44 -17.34 -13.89 4.26
CA GLN A 44 -17.40 -13.96 2.80
C GLN A 44 -16.16 -13.31 2.17
N LEU A 45 -15.79 -12.11 2.61
CA LEU A 45 -14.63 -11.37 2.12
C LEU A 45 -13.35 -12.16 2.32
N SER A 46 -13.16 -12.76 3.51
CA SER A 46 -12.00 -13.61 3.81
C SER A 46 -11.87 -14.80 2.84
N ARG A 47 -12.99 -15.44 2.47
CA ARG A 47 -13.01 -16.52 1.47
C ARG A 47 -12.66 -16.00 0.08
N GLN A 48 -13.27 -14.90 -0.36
CA GLN A 48 -12.99 -14.31 -1.67
C GLN A 48 -11.51 -13.90 -1.80
N VAL A 49 -10.94 -13.28 -0.77
CA VAL A 49 -9.52 -12.92 -0.73
C VAL A 49 -8.64 -14.18 -0.76
N HIS A 50 -8.98 -15.20 0.04
CA HIS A 50 -8.26 -16.47 0.04
C HIS A 50 -8.22 -17.11 -1.36
N ASP A 51 -9.38 -17.23 -2.00
CA ASP A 51 -9.50 -17.89 -3.31
C ASP A 51 -8.78 -17.07 -4.39
N ALA A 52 -8.94 -15.75 -4.39
CA ALA A 52 -8.25 -14.87 -5.33
C ALA A 52 -6.72 -14.93 -5.20
N MET A 53 -6.20 -14.98 -3.96
CA MET A 53 -4.77 -15.14 -3.70
C MET A 53 -4.25 -16.53 -4.08
N ARG A 54 -5.06 -17.57 -3.90
CA ARG A 54 -4.70 -18.95 -4.23
C ARG A 54 -4.67 -19.19 -5.74
N ASP A 55 -5.65 -18.66 -6.47
CA ASP A 55 -5.90 -19.04 -7.85
C ASP A 55 -5.24 -18.08 -8.84
N GLN A 56 -5.31 -16.76 -8.61
CA GLN A 56 -4.71 -15.74 -9.51
C GLN A 56 -3.52 -15.00 -8.88
N GLY A 57 -3.46 -14.90 -7.54
CA GLY A 57 -2.43 -14.13 -6.84
C GLY A 57 -2.62 -12.60 -6.94
N PHE A 58 -3.73 -12.14 -7.52
CA PHE A 58 -4.09 -10.72 -7.67
C PHE A 58 -5.61 -10.54 -7.63
N PHE A 59 -6.06 -9.38 -7.18
CA PHE A 59 -7.47 -8.96 -7.18
C PHE A 59 -7.56 -7.43 -7.14
N TYR A 60 -8.73 -6.88 -7.47
CA TYR A 60 -9.07 -5.49 -7.27
C TYR A 60 -9.88 -5.29 -5.99
N ILE A 61 -9.82 -4.08 -5.45
CA ILE A 61 -10.65 -3.67 -4.32
C ILE A 61 -11.51 -2.48 -4.75
N ILE A 62 -12.79 -2.52 -4.37
CA ILE A 62 -13.71 -1.39 -4.46
C ILE A 62 -14.22 -1.01 -3.06
N ASN A 63 -14.82 0.18 -2.96
CA ASN A 63 -15.39 0.70 -1.71
C ASN A 63 -14.38 0.75 -0.56
N HIS A 64 -13.12 1.04 -0.86
CA HIS A 64 -12.04 1.16 0.13
C HIS A 64 -12.10 2.44 0.98
N GLY A 65 -13.01 3.36 0.66
CA GLY A 65 -13.26 4.57 1.46
C GLY A 65 -12.49 5.81 1.03
N LEU A 66 -11.80 5.77 -0.12
CA LEU A 66 -11.28 6.98 -0.78
C LEU A 66 -12.06 7.22 -2.06
N ASP A 67 -12.48 8.48 -2.26
CA ASP A 67 -13.01 8.92 -3.54
C ASP A 67 -11.90 9.25 -4.54
N ILE A 68 -12.31 9.55 -5.77
CA ILE A 68 -11.38 9.89 -6.85
C ILE A 68 -10.59 11.18 -6.57
N ILE A 69 -11.18 12.14 -5.84
CA ILE A 69 -10.52 13.43 -5.53
C ILE A 69 -9.39 13.18 -4.53
N GLN A 70 -9.65 12.40 -3.48
CA GLN A 70 -8.65 12.00 -2.49
C GLN A 70 -7.54 11.14 -3.11
N THR A 71 -7.91 10.26 -4.04
CA THR A 71 -6.94 9.42 -4.77
C THR A 71 -6.05 10.29 -5.67
N ASN A 72 -6.63 11.21 -6.44
CA ASN A 72 -5.87 12.14 -7.28
C ASN A 72 -4.96 13.04 -6.44
N ARG A 73 -5.42 13.51 -5.28
CA ARG A 73 -4.59 14.30 -4.35
C ARG A 73 -3.34 13.54 -3.90
N ALA A 74 -3.43 12.23 -3.67
CA ALA A 74 -2.26 11.42 -3.34
C ALA A 74 -1.25 11.36 -4.50
N PHE A 75 -1.72 11.32 -5.75
CA PHE A 75 -0.85 11.41 -6.94
C PHE A 75 -0.21 12.79 -7.08
N ASP A 76 -0.97 13.87 -6.86
CA ASP A 76 -0.43 15.23 -6.89
C ASP A 76 0.74 15.37 -5.90
N ILE A 77 0.54 14.92 -4.65
CA ILE A 77 1.57 14.94 -3.61
C ILE A 77 2.77 14.06 -3.98
N ALA A 78 2.52 12.88 -4.56
CA ALA A 78 3.59 11.98 -4.98
C ALA A 78 4.46 12.60 -6.09
N ASP A 79 3.91 13.46 -6.95
CA ASP A 79 4.65 14.13 -8.01
C ASP A 79 5.65 15.17 -7.48
N VAL A 80 5.39 15.78 -6.32
CA VAL A 80 6.23 16.85 -5.72
C VAL A 80 7.71 16.49 -5.70
N VAL A 81 8.05 15.27 -5.26
CA VAL A 81 9.45 14.84 -5.14
C VAL A 81 10.12 14.60 -6.48
N PHE A 82 9.36 14.43 -7.56
CA PHE A 82 9.87 14.19 -8.90
C PHE A 82 9.92 15.47 -9.74
N SER A 83 8.95 16.37 -9.59
CA SER A 83 8.82 17.59 -10.40
C SER A 83 9.46 18.83 -9.78
N GLN A 84 9.60 18.89 -8.45
CA GLN A 84 10.09 20.11 -7.76
C GLN A 84 11.53 20.02 -7.27
N LEU A 85 12.15 18.83 -7.29
CA LEU A 85 13.53 18.63 -6.83
C LEU A 85 14.48 18.46 -8.01
N ASN A 86 15.66 19.06 -7.90
CA ASN A 86 16.79 18.79 -8.79
C ASN A 86 17.54 17.51 -8.38
N ASP A 87 18.49 17.09 -9.23
CA ASP A 87 19.26 15.86 -9.02
C ASP A 87 20.13 15.93 -7.75
N GLU A 88 20.69 17.09 -7.42
CA GLU A 88 21.48 17.27 -6.20
C GLU A 88 20.64 17.10 -4.93
N GLU A 89 19.44 17.68 -4.91
CA GLU A 89 18.48 17.54 -3.82
C GLU A 89 18.03 16.08 -3.69
N LYS A 90 17.69 15.43 -4.79
CA LYS A 90 17.31 14.00 -4.80
C LYS A 90 18.43 13.13 -4.25
N GLN A 91 19.68 13.40 -4.63
CA GLN A 91 20.86 12.69 -4.15
C GLN A 91 21.06 12.87 -2.63
N ALA A 92 20.78 14.05 -2.08
CA ALA A 92 20.87 14.31 -0.65
C ALA A 92 19.88 13.46 0.18
N TYR A 93 18.73 13.10 -0.41
CA TYR A 93 17.73 12.25 0.23
C TYR A 93 17.76 10.78 -0.23
N ALA A 94 18.85 10.35 -0.88
CA ALA A 94 19.02 8.96 -1.30
C ALA A 94 18.95 7.96 -0.13
N GLY A 95 18.32 6.82 -0.39
CA GLY A 95 18.28 5.67 0.51
C GLY A 95 19.61 4.94 0.50
N ASN A 96 20.06 4.49 1.68
CA ASN A 96 21.30 3.73 1.80
C ASN A 96 21.04 2.22 1.63
N ILE A 97 20.48 1.85 0.48
CA ILE A 97 19.96 0.49 0.24
C ILE A 97 21.09 -0.54 0.31
N LYS A 98 22.20 -0.31 -0.41
CA LYS A 98 23.32 -1.27 -0.47
C LYS A 98 24.10 -1.42 0.85
N ALA A 99 24.26 -0.35 1.64
CA ALA A 99 25.08 -0.43 2.85
C ALA A 99 24.28 -0.79 4.10
N THR A 100 23.03 -0.31 4.23
CA THR A 100 22.22 -0.54 5.44
C THR A 100 20.94 -1.34 5.19
N GLY A 101 20.61 -1.65 3.94
CA GLY A 101 19.33 -2.29 3.58
C GLY A 101 18.12 -1.35 3.75
N SER A 102 18.33 -0.07 4.07
CA SER A 102 17.24 0.89 4.23
C SER A 102 16.76 1.40 2.88
N TYR A 103 15.49 1.10 2.58
CA TYR A 103 14.81 1.60 1.39
C TYR A 103 14.22 2.99 1.56
N GLN A 104 14.31 3.62 2.75
CA GLN A 104 13.75 4.94 3.01
C GLN A 104 14.51 6.06 2.27
N GLY A 105 13.77 6.91 1.57
CA GLY A 105 14.29 7.97 0.71
C GLY A 105 14.31 7.58 -0.77
N PHE A 106 15.14 8.26 -1.55
CA PHE A 106 15.23 8.01 -2.99
C PHE A 106 15.99 6.73 -3.32
N LYS A 107 15.46 5.99 -4.28
CA LYS A 107 16.25 5.13 -5.15
C LYS A 107 16.28 5.80 -6.51
N LEU A 108 17.44 6.36 -6.85
CA LEU A 108 17.63 7.05 -8.12
C LEU A 108 17.63 6.06 -9.28
N ARG A 109 17.45 6.60 -10.50
CA ARG A 109 17.60 5.82 -11.73
C ARG A 109 19.00 5.23 -11.80
N GLN A 110 19.13 4.14 -12.56
CA GLN A 110 20.38 3.45 -12.82
C GLN A 110 21.06 2.84 -11.56
N TYR A 111 20.33 2.69 -10.46
CA TYR A 111 20.88 2.18 -9.21
C TYR A 111 21.14 0.66 -9.27
N TRP A 112 20.21 -0.09 -9.85
CA TRP A 112 20.32 -1.52 -10.05
C TRP A 112 20.98 -1.83 -11.39
N HIS A 113 21.87 -2.82 -11.33
CA HIS A 113 22.49 -3.40 -12.51
C HIS A 113 21.67 -4.62 -12.88
N ILE A 114 21.07 -4.56 -14.07
CA ILE A 114 20.41 -5.67 -14.73
C ILE A 114 21.51 -6.40 -15.53
N ASP A 115 21.27 -7.68 -15.83
CA ASP A 115 22.20 -8.48 -16.62
C ASP A 115 22.54 -7.83 -17.97
N GLY A 116 23.74 -8.11 -18.49
CA GLY A 116 24.23 -7.55 -19.74
C GLY A 116 24.61 -6.06 -19.68
N GLY A 117 24.83 -5.50 -18.49
CA GLY A 117 25.26 -4.10 -18.31
C GLY A 117 24.13 -3.07 -18.42
N VAL A 118 22.88 -3.53 -18.56
CA VAL A 118 21.70 -2.67 -18.57
C VAL A 118 21.47 -2.13 -17.15
N ARG A 119 21.06 -0.87 -17.05
CA ARG A 119 20.68 -0.27 -15.77
C ARG A 119 19.20 0.08 -15.78
N ASP A 120 18.57 -0.04 -14.62
CA ASP A 120 17.16 0.28 -14.49
C ASP A 120 16.91 1.80 -14.71
N GLN A 121 15.69 2.16 -15.12
CA GLN A 121 15.24 3.55 -15.27
C GLN A 121 14.13 3.91 -14.27
N ILE A 122 14.07 3.16 -13.17
CA ILE A 122 13.02 3.28 -12.15
C ILE A 122 13.52 4.21 -11.05
N GLU A 123 12.81 5.29 -10.86
CA GLU A 123 12.99 6.21 -9.73
C GLU A 123 11.84 6.00 -8.74
N HIS A 124 12.13 5.90 -7.45
CA HIS A 124 11.09 5.95 -6.42
C HIS A 124 11.55 6.69 -5.18
N TYR A 125 10.60 7.15 -4.39
CA TYR A 125 10.81 7.71 -3.06
C TYR A 125 9.97 6.92 -2.05
N ASN A 126 10.61 6.23 -1.11
CA ASN A 126 9.88 5.44 -0.11
C ASN A 126 9.82 6.16 1.24
N ILE A 127 8.61 6.20 1.79
CA ILE A 127 8.30 6.79 3.09
C ILE A 127 7.91 5.67 4.05
N ASN A 128 8.39 5.73 5.28
CA ASN A 128 7.97 4.77 6.31
C ASN A 128 6.56 5.12 6.82
N ARG A 129 5.87 4.14 7.42
CA ARG A 129 4.60 4.40 8.12
C ARG A 129 4.74 5.53 9.15
N ASP A 130 5.87 5.57 9.85
CA ASP A 130 6.25 6.73 10.65
C ASP A 130 6.97 7.74 9.76
N VAL A 131 6.24 8.77 9.32
CA VAL A 131 6.75 9.84 8.45
C VAL A 131 7.79 10.73 9.13
N THR A 132 8.03 10.59 10.44
CA THR A 132 9.04 11.38 11.17
C THR A 132 10.37 10.65 11.31
N LYS A 133 10.43 9.37 10.92
CA LYS A 133 11.58 8.50 11.12
C LYS A 133 12.84 8.93 10.36
N LYS A 134 12.67 9.68 9.26
CA LYS A 134 13.77 10.24 8.47
C LYS A 134 13.39 11.66 8.03
N PRO A 135 14.34 12.61 7.95
CA PRO A 135 14.09 13.90 7.34
C PRO A 135 13.64 13.77 5.88
N HIS A 136 12.70 14.61 5.48
CA HIS A 136 12.15 14.68 4.13
C HIS A 136 12.65 15.94 3.41
N PRO A 137 12.58 16.00 2.07
CA PRO A 137 12.80 17.24 1.35
C PRO A 137 11.87 18.35 1.82
N PRO A 138 12.32 19.61 1.90
CA PRO A 138 11.49 20.74 2.34
C PRO A 138 10.19 20.89 1.56
N ALA A 139 10.21 20.59 0.26
CA ALA A 139 9.03 20.61 -0.61
C ALA A 139 7.91 19.66 -0.14
N LEU A 140 8.27 18.56 0.55
CA LEU A 140 7.29 17.57 1.01
C LEU A 140 6.75 17.87 2.42
N HIS A 141 7.42 18.73 3.19
CA HIS A 141 7.04 19.04 4.58
C HIS A 141 5.57 19.48 4.75
N PRO A 142 5.01 20.36 3.90
CA PRO A 142 3.61 20.78 4.03
C PRO A 142 2.61 19.62 3.90
N PHE A 143 2.99 18.55 3.21
CA PHE A 143 2.12 17.43 2.85
C PHE A 143 2.30 16.19 3.75
N LEU A 144 3.27 16.20 4.68
CA LEU A 144 3.49 15.08 5.60
C LEU A 144 2.23 14.66 6.38
N PRO A 145 1.37 15.58 6.86
CA PRO A 145 0.11 15.19 7.50
C PRO A 145 -0.85 14.43 6.56
N GLU A 146 -0.92 14.83 5.28
CA GLU A 146 -1.75 14.16 4.27
C GLU A 146 -1.19 12.75 3.97
N ILE A 147 0.13 12.62 3.84
CA ILE A 147 0.82 11.34 3.63
C ILE A 147 0.61 10.40 4.83
N GLU A 148 0.71 10.91 6.05
CA GLU A 148 0.48 10.13 7.27
C GLU A 148 -0.98 9.64 7.32
N ALA A 149 -1.94 10.52 7.03
CA ALA A 149 -3.36 10.17 6.99
C ALA A 149 -3.66 9.10 5.92
N PHE A 150 -3.12 9.26 4.71
CA PHE A 150 -3.25 8.29 3.63
C PHE A 150 -2.63 6.93 3.99
N THR A 151 -1.44 6.93 4.60
CA THR A 151 -0.76 5.70 5.04
C THR A 151 -1.55 4.98 6.14
N ARG A 152 -2.08 5.73 7.11
CA ARG A 152 -2.94 5.21 8.16
C ARG A 152 -4.24 4.61 7.60
N HIS A 153 -4.90 5.31 6.68
CA HIS A 153 -6.09 4.81 6.00
C HIS A 153 -5.83 3.50 5.25
N ASN A 154 -4.78 3.43 4.43
CA ASN A 154 -4.44 2.18 3.74
C ASN A 154 -4.15 1.04 4.71
N HIS A 155 -3.50 1.32 5.84
CA HIS A 155 -3.21 0.29 6.83
C HIS A 155 -4.47 -0.21 7.56
N GLU A 156 -5.33 0.70 8.01
CA GLU A 156 -6.46 0.38 8.91
C GLU A 156 -7.75 0.08 8.15
N SER A 157 -8.03 0.80 7.07
CA SER A 157 -9.27 0.69 6.31
C SER A 157 -9.17 -0.25 5.11
N VAL A 158 -7.95 -0.56 4.64
CA VAL A 158 -7.74 -1.45 3.48
C VAL A 158 -7.07 -2.75 3.91
N LEU A 159 -5.85 -2.69 4.48
CA LEU A 159 -5.09 -3.90 4.80
C LEU A 159 -5.71 -4.74 5.93
N HIS A 160 -6.21 -4.12 7.00
CA HIS A 160 -6.80 -4.88 8.12
C HIS A 160 -8.01 -5.73 7.69
N PRO A 161 -9.02 -5.22 6.95
CA PRO A 161 -10.12 -6.05 6.46
C PRO A 161 -9.68 -7.25 5.62
N ILE A 162 -8.65 -7.07 4.77
CA ILE A 162 -8.14 -8.12 3.86
C ILE A 162 -7.36 -9.19 4.64
N LEU A 163 -6.55 -8.77 5.62
CA LEU A 163 -5.67 -9.67 6.38
C LEU A 163 -6.34 -10.25 7.62
N SER A 164 -7.52 -9.74 8.00
CA SER A 164 -8.26 -10.23 9.16
C SER A 164 -8.60 -11.71 8.95
N ARG A 165 -7.91 -12.56 9.71
CA ARG A 165 -8.31 -13.94 9.91
C ARG A 165 -9.37 -13.93 11.00
N GLU A 166 -10.63 -14.06 10.61
CA GLU A 166 -11.66 -14.47 11.58
C GLU A 166 -11.26 -15.88 12.07
N GLU A 167 -10.62 -15.93 13.24
CA GLU A 167 -9.93 -17.10 13.83
C GLU A 167 -10.87 -18.21 14.32
N HIS A 168 -12.09 -18.32 13.79
CA HIS A 168 -13.15 -19.16 14.37
C HIS A 168 -13.29 -20.57 13.77
N GLY A 169 -12.37 -21.01 12.90
CA GLY A 169 -12.45 -22.33 12.25
C GLY A 169 -11.48 -23.42 12.76
N TYR A 170 -10.41 -23.07 13.48
CA TYR A 170 -9.33 -24.03 13.79
C TYR A 170 -9.04 -24.26 15.29
N ARG A 171 -9.74 -23.56 16.19
CA ARG A 171 -9.72 -23.86 17.64
C ARG A 171 -10.98 -24.62 18.03
N THR A 172 -11.00 -25.93 17.78
CA THR A 172 -11.66 -27.00 18.59
C THR A 172 -11.69 -28.32 17.81
N ARG A 173 -10.54 -28.79 17.33
CA ARG A 173 -10.39 -30.20 16.98
C ARG A 173 -9.03 -30.71 17.44
N THR A 174 -8.91 -30.95 18.74
CA THR A 174 -8.18 -32.06 19.40
C THR A 174 -7.90 -31.73 20.86
N ARG A 175 -8.72 -32.27 21.77
CA ARG A 175 -8.26 -32.97 22.97
C ARG A 175 -9.27 -34.08 23.28
N GLY A 176 -9.36 -35.06 22.38
CA GLY A 176 -9.83 -36.37 22.77
C GLY A 176 -8.78 -36.96 23.69
N ASN A 177 -9.14 -37.19 24.96
CA ASN A 177 -8.27 -37.84 25.94
C ASN A 177 -8.04 -39.30 25.49
N PRO A 178 -6.79 -39.73 25.17
CA PRO A 178 -6.55 -41.06 24.63
C PRO A 178 -6.36 -42.15 25.70
N TYR A 179 -6.53 -41.85 27.00
CA TYR A 179 -6.34 -42.84 28.06
C TYR A 179 -7.66 -43.28 28.70
N PRO A 180 -8.07 -44.56 28.53
CA PRO A 180 -9.11 -45.15 29.37
C PRO A 180 -8.52 -45.39 30.77
N SER A 181 -9.17 -44.87 31.81
CA SER A 181 -8.78 -45.12 33.20
C SER A 181 -8.94 -46.60 33.52
N THR A 182 -7.83 -47.32 33.57
CA THR A 182 -7.80 -48.68 34.13
C THR A 182 -7.62 -48.65 35.65
N ARG A 183 -8.66 -49.15 36.33
CA ARG A 183 -8.71 -49.85 37.63
C ARG A 183 -8.56 -49.08 38.94
N GLY A 184 -9.36 -49.52 39.90
CA GLY A 184 -9.37 -49.20 41.32
C GLY A 184 -10.72 -49.55 41.91
#